data_AF-A0A401KR52-F1
#
_entry.id   AF-A0A401KR52-F1
#
_cell.length_a   1.000
_cell.length_b   1.000
_cell.length_c   1.000
_cell.angle_alpha   90.00
_cell.angle_beta   90.00
_cell.angle_gamma   90.00
#
_symmetry.space_group_name_H-M   'P 1'
#
loop_
_entity.id
_entity.type
_entity.pdbx_description
1 polymer ?
#
loop_
_entity_poly.entity_id
_entity_poly.type
_entity_poly.pdbx_seq_one_letter_code
_entity_poly.pdbx_strand_id
1 'polypeptide(L)'
;MAATNKERGYREIRDVVQLRLYHHHKYQRATKHLRDLYEAHKDGLLEPAKHAISEIEVINSRIRILNEENSLPTDLGTIDYGTFLYAWDEERGRYYTKVVLEEFCQRKRYVKGWSTLPPRDDFRFFEEPISSPGEGRPPIWDILSSWLMLFWNLCKHNQEQFLASDCQMQLLNYVKNGGFSLHCNGIRYRHHALCTVVVCLREMSEYLNNWKMKQQSTFSAFEYGIRREDIRRICEFEGLPIGWIPNNIDVEGQGQTKVRIKG
;
A
#
# COMPACT_ATOMS: atom_id res chain seq x y z
N MET A 1 -37.85 9.32 -27.32
CA MET A 1 -36.83 8.41 -26.73
C MET A 1 -35.84 9.18 -25.83
N ALA A 2 -36.32 9.92 -24.82
CA ALA A 2 -35.47 10.75 -23.94
C ALA A 2 -35.55 10.37 -22.44
N ALA A 3 -36.45 9.45 -22.07
CA ALA A 3 -36.67 9.04 -20.67
C ALA A 3 -35.62 8.06 -20.14
N THR A 4 -34.99 7.27 -21.02
CA THR A 4 -34.09 6.17 -20.65
C THR A 4 -32.72 6.61 -20.13
N ASN A 5 -32.16 7.72 -20.63
CA ASN A 5 -30.86 8.24 -20.16
C ASN A 5 -30.97 8.97 -18.82
N LYS A 6 -32.10 9.65 -18.58
CA LYS A 6 -32.33 10.39 -17.33
C LYS A 6 -32.55 9.45 -16.15
N GLU A 7 -33.34 8.39 -16.36
CA GLU A 7 -33.57 7.35 -15.34
C GLU A 7 -32.32 6.51 -15.05
N ARG A 8 -31.49 6.22 -16.05
CA ARG A 8 -30.18 5.58 -15.86
C ARG A 8 -29.25 6.45 -15.01
N GLY A 9 -29.16 7.75 -15.31
CA GLY A 9 -28.37 8.69 -14.51
C GLY A 9 -28.87 8.86 -13.06
N TYR A 10 -30.19 8.87 -12.83
CA TYR A 10 -30.73 8.93 -11.46
C TYR A 10 -30.52 7.64 -10.65
N ARG A 11 -30.54 6.46 -11.29
CA ARG A 11 -30.18 5.19 -10.64
C ARG A 11 -28.70 5.17 -10.27
N GLU A 12 -27.82 5.50 -11.22
CA GLU A 12 -26.37 5.56 -10.97
C GLU A 12 -26.00 6.53 -9.83
N ILE A 13 -26.61 7.72 -9.78
CA ILE A 13 -26.39 8.68 -8.69
C ILE A 13 -26.88 8.13 -7.35
N ARG A 14 -28.06 7.48 -7.32
CA ARG A 14 -28.63 6.89 -6.10
C ARG A 14 -27.76 5.75 -5.56
N ASP A 15 -27.27 4.89 -6.45
CA ASP A 15 -26.44 3.74 -6.12
C ASP A 15 -25.09 4.22 -5.55
N VAL A 16 -24.48 5.26 -6.15
CA VAL A 16 -23.23 5.88 -5.65
C VAL A 16 -23.43 6.53 -4.28
N VAL A 17 -24.55 7.22 -4.03
CA VAL A 17 -24.85 7.83 -2.72
C VAL A 17 -25.06 6.76 -1.65
N GLN A 18 -25.77 5.68 -1.98
CA GLN A 18 -26.01 4.57 -1.05
C GLN A 18 -24.72 3.83 -0.69
N LEU A 19 -23.83 3.61 -1.65
CA LEU A 19 -22.50 3.01 -1.41
C LEU A 19 -21.62 3.89 -0.51
N ARG A 20 -21.64 5.21 -0.72
CA ARG A 20 -20.91 6.14 0.16
C ARG A 20 -21.42 6.12 1.59
N LEU A 21 -22.74 6.15 1.77
CA LEU A 21 -23.37 6.06 3.09
C LEU A 21 -23.07 4.72 3.78
N TYR A 22 -23.05 3.64 3.01
CA TYR A 22 -22.70 2.31 3.50
C TYR A 22 -21.24 2.25 3.99
N HIS A 23 -20.27 2.67 3.17
CA HIS A 23 -18.86 2.71 3.57
C HIS A 23 -18.66 3.62 4.79
N HIS A 24 -19.33 4.77 4.81
CA HIS A 24 -19.29 5.68 5.95
C HIS A 24 -19.77 5.01 7.26
N HIS A 25 -20.89 4.27 7.21
CA HIS A 25 -21.37 3.52 8.37
C HIS A 25 -20.40 2.39 8.78
N LYS A 26 -19.73 1.72 7.82
CA LYS A 26 -18.68 0.75 8.13
C LYS A 26 -17.47 1.40 8.77
N TYR A 27 -17.06 2.58 8.32
CA TYR A 27 -15.98 3.35 8.92
C TYR A 27 -16.32 3.78 10.35
N GLN A 28 -17.55 4.23 10.62
CA GLN A 28 -17.98 4.53 12.00
C GLN A 28 -17.79 3.34 12.94
N ARG A 29 -18.20 2.14 12.51
CA ARG A 29 -18.00 0.91 13.29
C ARG A 29 -16.52 0.55 13.45
N ALA A 30 -15.75 0.69 12.38
CA ALA A 30 -14.33 0.37 12.37
C ALA A 30 -13.47 1.33 13.19
N THR A 31 -13.90 2.58 13.41
CA THR A 31 -13.15 3.56 14.21
C THR A 31 -12.82 3.04 15.61
N LYS A 32 -13.76 2.35 16.26
CA LYS A 32 -13.51 1.71 17.55
C LYS A 32 -12.37 0.69 17.44
N HIS A 33 -12.45 -0.22 16.48
CA HIS A 33 -11.45 -1.29 16.32
C HIS A 33 -10.07 -0.75 15.89
N LEU A 34 -10.02 0.30 15.07
CA LEU A 34 -8.75 0.97 14.75
C LEU A 34 -8.12 1.66 15.96
N ARG A 35 -8.95 2.24 16.85
CA ARG A 35 -8.48 2.81 18.12
C ARG A 35 -7.97 1.71 19.06
N ASP A 36 -8.73 0.63 19.21
CA ASP A 36 -8.35 -0.53 20.01
C ASP A 36 -7.02 -1.13 19.49
N LEU A 37 -6.85 -1.21 18.16
CA LEU A 37 -5.60 -1.66 17.54
C LEU A 37 -4.44 -0.71 17.83
N TYR A 38 -4.65 0.61 17.75
CA TYR A 38 -3.61 1.60 18.06
C TYR A 38 -3.13 1.50 19.51
N GLU A 39 -4.04 1.43 20.49
CA GLU A 39 -3.65 1.32 21.90
C GLU A 39 -2.96 -0.03 22.16
N ALA A 40 -3.49 -1.14 21.62
CA ALA A 40 -2.85 -2.45 21.73
C ALA A 40 -1.44 -2.46 21.13
N HIS A 41 -1.25 -1.83 19.97
CA HIS A 41 0.04 -1.72 19.31
C HIS A 41 1.03 -0.89 20.14
N LYS A 42 0.60 0.27 20.62
CA LYS A 42 1.39 1.17 21.47
C LYS A 42 1.83 0.52 22.78
N ASP A 43 0.96 -0.31 23.37
CA ASP A 43 1.23 -1.01 24.62
C ASP A 43 1.91 -2.39 24.41
N GLY A 44 2.17 -2.80 23.16
CA GLY A 44 2.80 -4.07 22.83
C GLY A 44 1.94 -5.31 23.13
N LEU A 45 0.61 -5.15 23.16
CA LEU A 45 -0.36 -6.19 23.53
C LEU A 45 -0.83 -6.99 22.31
N LEU A 46 -0.26 -8.19 22.14
CA LEU A 46 -0.51 -9.03 20.96
C LEU A 46 -1.96 -9.51 20.82
N GLU A 47 -2.57 -10.02 21.89
CA GLU A 47 -3.93 -10.59 21.83
C GLU A 47 -5.02 -9.54 21.57
N PRO A 48 -5.02 -8.37 22.23
CA PRO A 48 -5.92 -7.26 21.88
C PRO A 48 -5.74 -6.78 20.44
N ALA A 49 -4.49 -6.72 19.94
CA ALA A 49 -4.22 -6.35 18.56
C ALA A 49 -4.81 -7.35 17.57
N LYS A 50 -4.62 -8.67 17.81
CA LYS A 50 -5.22 -9.73 16.98
C LYS A 50 -6.75 -9.66 16.98
N HIS A 51 -7.36 -9.41 18.13
CA HIS A 51 -8.81 -9.28 18.22
C HIS A 51 -9.31 -8.08 17.39
N ALA A 52 -8.69 -6.91 17.52
CA ALA A 52 -9.05 -5.74 16.74
C ALA A 52 -8.86 -5.96 15.23
N ILE A 53 -7.78 -6.62 14.81
CA ILE A 53 -7.56 -7.01 13.41
C ILE A 53 -8.68 -7.94 12.91
N SER A 54 -9.07 -8.93 13.70
CA SER A 54 -10.15 -9.86 13.35
C SER A 54 -11.47 -9.12 13.10
N GLU A 55 -11.83 -8.17 13.96
CA GLU A 55 -13.05 -7.37 13.80
C GLU A 55 -12.99 -6.49 12.53
N ILE A 56 -11.84 -5.90 12.22
CA ILE A 56 -11.63 -5.15 10.98
C ILE A 56 -11.77 -6.08 9.76
N GLU A 57 -11.22 -7.29 9.80
CA GLU A 57 -11.35 -8.26 8.71
C GLU A 57 -12.78 -8.76 8.49
N VAL A 58 -13.58 -8.89 9.56
CA VAL A 58 -15.02 -9.16 9.43
C VAL A 58 -15.72 -8.02 8.70
N ILE A 59 -15.38 -6.77 9.00
CA ILE A 59 -15.91 -5.60 8.29
C ILE A 59 -15.47 -5.62 6.82
N ASN A 60 -14.17 -5.83 6.55
CA ASN A 60 -13.62 -5.91 5.20
C ASN A 60 -14.29 -7.00 4.37
N SER A 61 -14.45 -8.20 4.94
CA SER A 61 -15.12 -9.33 4.28
C SER A 61 -16.54 -8.96 3.87
N ARG A 62 -17.29 -8.26 4.72
CA ARG A 62 -18.64 -7.80 4.37
C ARG A 62 -18.65 -6.72 3.30
N ILE A 63 -17.66 -5.82 3.28
CA ILE A 63 -17.49 -4.82 2.22
C ILE A 63 -17.21 -5.51 0.88
N ARG A 64 -16.28 -6.47 0.84
CA ARG A 64 -15.93 -7.24 -0.36
C ARG A 64 -17.14 -7.95 -0.97
N ILE A 65 -17.92 -8.68 -0.16
CA ILE A 65 -19.16 -9.35 -0.60
C ILE A 65 -20.13 -8.35 -1.24
N LEU A 66 -20.33 -7.19 -0.62
CA LEU A 66 -21.25 -6.18 -1.14
C LEU A 66 -20.72 -5.50 -2.41
N ASN A 67 -19.40 -5.28 -2.51
CA ASN A 67 -18.80 -4.79 -3.73
C ASN A 67 -19.04 -5.77 -4.89
N GLU A 68 -18.84 -7.06 -4.66
CA GLU A 68 -19.12 -8.11 -5.63
C GLU A 68 -20.61 -8.15 -6.05
N GLU A 69 -21.53 -8.12 -5.07
CA GLU A 69 -22.98 -8.05 -5.32
C GLU A 69 -23.39 -6.85 -6.18
N ASN A 70 -22.63 -5.75 -6.13
CA ASN A 70 -22.89 -4.51 -6.86
C ASN A 70 -21.95 -4.28 -8.06
N SER A 71 -21.17 -5.29 -8.47
CA SER A 71 -20.21 -5.20 -9.59
C SER A 71 -19.19 -4.06 -9.44
N LEU A 72 -18.75 -3.81 -8.21
CA LEU A 72 -17.72 -2.83 -7.87
C LEU A 72 -16.36 -3.52 -7.65
N PRO A 73 -15.25 -2.76 -7.70
CA PRO A 73 -13.94 -3.30 -7.32
C PRO A 73 -13.98 -3.88 -5.91
N THR A 74 -13.52 -5.13 -5.75
CA THR A 74 -13.59 -5.88 -4.48
C THR A 74 -12.99 -5.13 -3.31
N ASP A 75 -11.87 -4.44 -3.53
CA ASP A 75 -11.14 -3.72 -2.48
C ASP A 75 -11.67 -2.30 -2.20
N LEU A 76 -12.70 -1.84 -2.93
CA LEU A 76 -13.25 -0.50 -2.77
C LEU A 76 -13.79 -0.31 -1.33
N GLY A 77 -13.26 0.69 -0.63
CA GLY A 77 -13.72 1.03 0.72
C GLY A 77 -13.29 0.03 1.80
N THR A 78 -12.47 -0.97 1.47
CA THR A 78 -11.84 -1.83 2.48
C THR A 78 -10.86 -1.03 3.34
N ILE A 79 -10.63 -1.51 4.57
CA ILE A 79 -9.83 -0.86 5.61
C ILE A 79 -8.45 -1.49 5.59
N ASP A 80 -7.45 -0.70 5.19
CA ASP A 80 -6.06 -1.11 5.13
C ASP A 80 -5.36 -0.88 6.47
N TYR A 81 -5.70 -1.69 7.47
CA TYR A 81 -5.10 -1.63 8.80
C TYR A 81 -3.58 -1.89 8.80
N GLY A 82 -3.07 -2.63 7.80
CA GLY A 82 -1.64 -2.88 7.65
C GLY A 82 -0.84 -1.60 7.37
N THR A 83 -1.39 -0.71 6.54
CA THR A 83 -0.78 0.60 6.28
C THR A 83 -0.86 1.52 7.50
N PHE A 84 -1.92 1.42 8.31
CA PHE A 84 -1.99 2.13 9.60
C PHE A 84 -0.93 1.65 10.59
N LEU A 85 -0.73 0.33 10.74
CA LEU A 85 0.33 -0.22 11.60
C LEU A 85 1.71 0.30 11.16
N TYR A 86 2.00 0.26 9.86
CA TYR A 86 3.23 0.84 9.31
C TYR A 86 3.39 2.33 9.65
N ALA A 87 2.32 3.11 9.54
CA ALA A 87 2.34 4.53 9.89
C ALA A 87 2.62 4.78 11.38
N TRP A 88 2.24 3.86 12.26
CA TRP A 88 2.42 4.00 13.71
C TRP A 88 3.79 3.54 14.19
N ASP A 89 4.41 2.60 13.47
CA ASP A 89 5.80 2.16 13.68
C ASP A 89 6.84 3.23 13.28
N GLU A 90 6.47 4.17 12.42
CA GLU A 90 7.40 5.15 11.86
C GLU A 90 7.89 6.20 12.89
N GLU A 91 9.17 6.13 13.25
CA GLU A 91 9.84 7.06 14.18
C GLU A 91 10.11 8.47 13.61
N ARG A 92 9.65 8.78 12.39
CA ARG A 92 9.98 10.03 11.64
C ARG A 92 9.31 11.30 12.19
N GLY A 93 8.70 11.25 13.37
CA GLY A 93 8.14 12.37 14.09
C GLY A 93 6.63 12.57 13.86
N ARG A 94 5.96 13.08 14.89
CA ARG A 94 4.48 13.19 14.92
C ARG A 94 3.89 14.08 13.83
N TYR A 95 4.58 15.17 13.47
CA TYR A 95 4.10 16.09 12.44
C TYR A 95 4.11 15.45 11.05
N TYR A 96 5.21 14.79 10.69
CA TYR A 96 5.32 14.07 9.42
C TYR A 96 4.25 12.99 9.30
N THR A 97 4.17 12.15 10.33
CA THR A 97 3.21 11.04 10.38
C THR A 97 1.77 11.53 10.20
N LYS A 98 1.41 12.66 10.83
CA LYS A 98 0.09 13.27 10.68
C LYS A 98 -0.18 13.70 9.23
N VAL A 99 0.74 14.43 8.60
CA VAL A 99 0.57 14.93 7.22
C VAL A 99 0.39 13.74 6.26
N VAL A 100 1.25 12.73 6.35
CA VAL A 100 1.18 11.56 5.46
C VAL A 100 -0.05 10.71 5.73
N LEU A 101 -0.50 10.56 6.99
CA LEU A 101 -1.77 9.92 7.33
C LEU A 101 -2.98 10.67 6.78
N GLU A 102 -2.97 12.01 6.81
CA GLU A 102 -4.02 12.83 6.19
C GLU A 102 -4.06 12.58 4.68
N GLU A 103 -2.92 12.64 4.00
CA GLU A 103 -2.85 12.34 2.57
C GLU A 103 -3.32 10.91 2.25
N PHE A 104 -2.88 9.92 3.04
CA PHE A 104 -3.28 8.53 2.89
C PHE A 104 -4.79 8.35 3.05
N CYS A 105 -5.37 8.91 4.12
CA CYS A 105 -6.81 8.87 4.36
C CYS A 105 -7.59 9.57 3.25
N GLN A 106 -7.09 10.70 2.75
CA GLN A 106 -7.69 11.44 1.65
C GLN A 106 -7.67 10.64 0.33
N ARG A 107 -6.55 9.97 0.01
CA ARG A 107 -6.44 9.06 -1.16
C ARG A 107 -7.39 7.87 -1.05
N LYS A 108 -7.45 7.22 0.11
CA LYS A 108 -8.33 6.07 0.38
C LYS A 108 -9.79 6.44 0.64
N ARG A 109 -10.11 7.74 0.69
CA ARG A 109 -11.43 8.27 1.08
C ARG A 109 -11.89 7.75 2.44
N TYR A 110 -10.97 7.65 3.39
CA TYR A 110 -11.27 7.44 4.81
C TYR A 110 -11.73 8.73 5.47
N VAL A 111 -12.26 8.59 6.68
CA VAL A 111 -12.74 9.72 7.49
C VAL A 111 -11.57 10.47 8.13
N LYS A 112 -11.73 11.78 8.33
CA LYS A 112 -10.70 12.67 8.91
C LYS A 112 -10.20 12.17 10.27
N GLY A 113 -11.07 11.60 11.09
CA GLY A 113 -10.71 11.07 12.39
C GLY A 113 -9.68 9.94 12.36
N TRP A 114 -9.49 9.27 11.23
CA TRP A 114 -8.50 8.19 11.12
C TRP A 114 -7.07 8.70 10.89
N SER A 115 -6.88 9.96 10.50
CA SER A 115 -5.53 10.53 10.37
C SER A 115 -4.93 11.00 11.70
N THR A 116 -5.68 10.89 12.81
CA THR A 116 -5.22 11.28 14.15
C THR A 116 -4.65 10.08 14.91
N LEU A 117 -3.77 10.37 15.86
CA LEU A 117 -3.18 9.38 16.77
C LEU A 117 -3.55 9.73 18.22
N PRO A 118 -4.43 8.97 18.89
CA PRO A 118 -5.20 7.83 18.38
C PRO A 118 -6.29 8.25 17.36
N PRO A 119 -6.86 7.31 16.57
CA PRO A 119 -8.04 7.55 15.74
C PRO A 119 -9.25 8.07 16.53
N ARG A 120 -9.94 9.08 15.99
CA ARG A 120 -11.05 9.80 16.63
C ARG A 120 -12.38 9.64 15.89
N ASP A 121 -13.46 9.95 16.60
CA ASP A 121 -14.83 9.96 16.08
C ASP A 121 -15.14 11.25 15.28
N ASP A 122 -14.27 11.60 14.32
CA ASP A 122 -14.54 12.61 13.30
C ASP A 122 -14.81 11.91 11.97
N PHE A 123 -16.10 11.72 11.67
CA PHE A 123 -16.52 10.95 10.50
C PHE A 123 -16.57 11.79 9.21
N ARG A 124 -16.21 13.07 9.25
CA ARG A 124 -16.22 13.92 8.04
C ARG A 124 -15.19 13.40 7.03
N PHE A 125 -15.55 13.42 5.75
CA PHE A 125 -14.58 13.20 4.68
C PHE A 125 -13.74 14.45 4.43
N PHE A 126 -12.61 14.27 3.76
CA PHE A 126 -11.84 15.38 3.16
C PHE A 126 -12.63 15.99 2.00
N GLU A 127 -12.53 17.30 1.82
CA GLU A 127 -13.34 18.05 0.84
C GLU A 127 -12.88 17.80 -0.59
N GLU A 128 -11.57 17.69 -0.78
CA GLU A 128 -10.96 17.39 -2.08
C GLU A 128 -10.38 15.97 -2.06
N PRO A 129 -10.65 15.11 -3.04
CA PRO A 129 -9.90 13.88 -3.18
C PRO A 129 -8.48 14.20 -3.68
N ILE A 130 -7.46 13.60 -3.07
CA ILE A 130 -6.12 13.53 -3.67
C ILE A 130 -6.14 12.36 -4.64
N SER A 131 -5.45 12.53 -5.77
CA SER A 131 -5.28 11.49 -6.78
C SER A 131 -4.70 10.20 -6.18
N SER A 132 -4.97 9.06 -6.81
CA SER A 132 -4.51 7.73 -6.34
C SER A 132 -2.97 7.71 -6.18
N PRO A 133 -2.38 6.72 -5.47
CA PRO A 133 -0.92 6.61 -5.29
C PRO A 133 -0.15 6.83 -6.59
N GLY A 134 0.33 8.05 -6.72
CA GLY A 134 1.05 8.48 -7.88
C GLY A 134 0.23 8.73 -9.17
N GLU A 135 -0.97 9.24 -9.07
CA GLU A 135 -1.60 10.03 -10.14
C GLU A 135 -1.28 11.52 -9.95
N GLY A 136 -1.08 12.30 -11.02
CA GLY A 136 -0.69 13.72 -10.91
C GLY A 136 0.76 13.95 -10.43
N ARG A 137 1.64 12.96 -10.69
CA ARG A 137 3.01 12.85 -10.18
C ARG A 137 3.94 13.98 -10.64
N PRO A 138 4.92 14.40 -9.79
CA PRO A 138 6.11 15.08 -10.31
C PRO A 138 6.86 14.14 -11.29
N PRO A 139 7.39 14.65 -12.41
CA PRO A 139 8.06 13.88 -13.48
C PRO A 139 9.17 12.93 -13.00
N ILE A 140 9.69 13.17 -11.82
CA ILE A 140 10.76 12.38 -11.23
C ILE A 140 10.37 10.95 -10.87
N TRP A 141 9.09 10.70 -10.58
CA TRP A 141 8.64 9.34 -10.31
C TRP A 141 8.80 8.45 -11.53
N ASP A 142 8.72 8.98 -12.75
CA ASP A 142 8.91 8.20 -13.98
C ASP A 142 10.37 7.78 -14.15
N ILE A 143 11.30 8.68 -13.80
CA ILE A 143 12.73 8.40 -13.76
C ILE A 143 13.03 7.32 -12.70
N LEU A 144 12.57 7.54 -11.46
CA LEU A 144 12.82 6.60 -10.36
C LEU A 144 12.17 5.23 -10.60
N SER A 145 10.99 5.18 -11.21
CA SER A 145 10.33 3.93 -11.58
C SER A 145 11.18 3.12 -12.55
N SER A 146 11.75 3.77 -13.56
CA SER A 146 12.62 3.11 -14.55
C SER A 146 13.88 2.52 -13.89
N TRP A 147 14.52 3.28 -13.00
CA TRP A 147 15.67 2.81 -12.24
C TRP A 147 15.35 1.67 -11.28
N LEU A 148 14.23 1.73 -10.57
CA LEU A 148 13.79 0.65 -9.68
C LEU A 148 13.46 -0.63 -10.44
N MET A 149 12.83 -0.52 -11.62
CA MET A 149 12.59 -1.69 -12.47
C MET A 149 13.90 -2.33 -12.95
N LEU A 150 14.88 -1.50 -13.36
CA LEU A 150 16.20 -1.98 -13.73
C LEU A 150 16.88 -2.69 -12.56
N PHE A 151 16.93 -2.04 -11.39
CA PHE A 151 17.48 -2.60 -10.16
C PHE A 151 16.83 -3.96 -9.82
N TRP A 152 15.50 -4.01 -9.82
CA TRP A 152 14.76 -5.24 -9.53
C TRP A 152 15.09 -6.36 -10.51
N ASN A 153 15.22 -6.06 -11.81
CA ASN A 153 15.60 -7.06 -12.80
C ASN A 153 17.05 -7.54 -12.59
N LEU A 154 18.00 -6.65 -12.32
CA LEU A 154 19.38 -7.03 -12.00
C LEU A 154 19.43 -7.96 -10.78
N CYS A 155 18.68 -7.64 -9.72
CA CYS A 155 18.58 -8.47 -8.52
C CYS A 155 17.99 -9.86 -8.80
N LYS A 156 16.91 -9.97 -9.58
CA LYS A 156 16.27 -11.26 -9.94
C LYS A 156 17.18 -12.21 -10.70
N HIS A 157 18.05 -11.68 -11.54
CA HIS A 157 18.86 -12.48 -12.46
C HIS A 157 20.17 -12.94 -11.83
N ASN A 158 20.61 -12.34 -10.72
CA ASN A 158 21.75 -12.74 -9.87
C ASN A 158 23.11 -12.92 -10.57
N GLN A 159 23.19 -12.75 -11.89
CA GLN A 159 24.41 -12.90 -12.68
C GLN A 159 25.31 -11.66 -12.60
N GLU A 160 24.76 -10.51 -12.17
CA GLU A 160 25.46 -9.22 -12.19
C GLU A 160 25.26 -8.44 -10.87
N GLN A 161 25.59 -9.06 -9.73
CA GLN A 161 25.44 -8.45 -8.40
C GLN A 161 26.17 -7.11 -8.24
N PHE A 162 27.28 -6.92 -8.96
CA PHE A 162 28.02 -5.66 -8.95
C PHE A 162 27.21 -4.53 -9.61
N LEU A 163 26.54 -4.80 -10.74
CA LEU A 163 25.67 -3.83 -11.41
C LEU A 163 24.43 -3.52 -10.58
N ALA A 164 23.85 -4.52 -9.90
CA ALA A 164 22.75 -4.28 -8.98
C ALA A 164 23.17 -3.33 -7.84
N SER A 165 24.40 -3.50 -7.32
CA SER A 165 24.92 -2.68 -6.23
C SER A 165 25.29 -1.27 -6.69
N ASP A 166 25.87 -1.11 -7.88
CA ASP A 166 26.11 0.21 -8.48
C ASP A 166 24.78 0.92 -8.78
N CYS A 167 23.81 0.23 -9.39
CA CYS A 167 22.47 0.77 -9.65
C CYS A 167 21.78 1.25 -8.36
N GLN A 168 21.84 0.47 -7.28
CA GLN A 168 21.37 0.90 -5.97
C GLN A 168 22.09 2.16 -5.49
N MET A 169 23.42 2.20 -5.60
CA MET A 169 24.21 3.35 -5.17
C MET A 169 23.81 4.61 -5.96
N GLN A 170 23.68 4.53 -7.28
CA GLN A 170 23.27 5.64 -8.13
C GLN A 170 21.85 6.11 -7.78
N LEU A 171 20.91 5.18 -7.62
CA LEU A 171 19.52 5.48 -7.24
C LEU A 171 19.45 6.25 -5.92
N LEU A 172 20.12 5.75 -4.88
CA LEU A 172 20.10 6.36 -3.55
C LEU A 172 20.87 7.69 -3.53
N ASN A 173 22.00 7.78 -4.21
CA ASN A 173 22.77 9.02 -4.33
C ASN A 173 21.98 10.11 -5.06
N TYR A 174 21.28 9.75 -6.14
CA TYR A 174 20.44 10.69 -6.89
C TYR A 174 19.37 11.32 -5.99
N VAL A 175 18.73 10.52 -5.13
CA VAL A 175 17.71 11.03 -4.20
C VAL A 175 18.33 11.80 -3.04
N LYS A 176 19.44 11.31 -2.48
CA LYS A 176 20.13 11.95 -1.35
C LYS A 176 20.73 13.31 -1.69
N ASN A 177 21.35 13.43 -2.86
CA ASN A 177 22.10 14.63 -3.27
C ASN A 177 21.21 15.69 -3.93
N GLY A 178 19.89 15.54 -3.85
CA GLY A 178 18.99 16.54 -4.38
C GLY A 178 19.05 16.60 -5.90
N GLY A 179 18.96 15.46 -6.60
CA GLY A 179 18.59 15.44 -8.02
C GLY A 179 17.24 16.15 -8.30
N PHE A 180 16.55 16.56 -7.25
CA PHE A 180 15.38 17.42 -7.23
C PHE A 180 15.79 18.88 -7.03
N SER A 181 15.19 19.79 -7.80
CA SER A 181 15.26 21.22 -7.47
C SER A 181 14.78 21.45 -6.02
N LEU A 182 15.22 22.56 -5.42
CA LEU A 182 14.84 23.07 -4.09
C LEU A 182 13.32 23.11 -3.81
N HIS A 183 12.47 22.79 -4.79
CA HIS A 183 11.01 22.83 -4.71
C HIS A 183 10.35 21.49 -4.33
N CYS A 184 11.08 20.39 -4.16
CA CYS A 184 10.50 19.09 -3.79
C CYS A 184 10.84 18.67 -2.34
N ASN A 185 10.50 19.49 -1.35
CA ASN A 185 10.64 19.13 0.08
C ASN A 185 9.98 17.78 0.40
N GLY A 186 8.89 17.41 -0.30
CA GLY A 186 8.20 16.13 -0.12
C GLY A 186 9.06 14.90 -0.43
N ILE A 187 10.09 15.01 -1.27
CA ILE A 187 10.89 13.84 -1.67
C ILE A 187 12.05 13.56 -0.71
N ARG A 188 12.56 14.59 -0.03
CA ARG A 188 13.55 14.39 1.05
C ARG A 188 13.00 13.48 2.15
N TYR A 189 11.71 13.61 2.47
CA TYR A 189 11.06 12.74 3.44
C TYR A 189 10.77 11.33 2.92
N ARG A 190 10.61 11.17 1.59
CA ARG A 190 10.41 9.89 0.91
C ARG A 190 11.72 9.16 0.59
N HIS A 191 12.90 9.77 0.84
CA HIS A 191 14.19 9.09 0.69
C HIS A 191 14.29 7.84 1.56
N HIS A 192 13.86 7.92 2.82
CA HIS A 192 13.86 6.76 3.71
C HIS A 192 12.92 5.66 3.18
N ALA A 193 11.71 6.02 2.75
CA ALA A 193 10.79 5.07 2.12
C ALA A 193 11.41 4.39 0.90
N LEU A 194 12.10 5.14 0.03
CA LEU A 194 12.82 4.57 -1.11
C LEU A 194 13.93 3.61 -0.69
N CYS A 195 14.73 3.98 0.32
CA CYS A 195 15.75 3.08 0.89
C CYS A 195 15.11 1.77 1.36
N THR A 196 14.01 1.84 2.10
CA THR A 196 13.31 0.66 2.59
C THR A 196 12.80 -0.20 1.44
N VAL A 197 12.19 0.40 0.40
CA VAL A 197 11.77 -0.33 -0.80
C VAL A 197 12.95 -1.05 -1.47
N VAL A 198 14.09 -0.38 -1.63
CA VAL A 198 15.30 -0.97 -2.23
C VAL A 198 15.82 -2.15 -1.40
N VAL A 199 15.84 -2.03 -0.07
CA VAL A 199 16.23 -3.12 0.83
C VAL A 199 15.27 -4.30 0.69
N CYS A 200 13.96 -4.07 0.77
CA CYS A 200 12.96 -5.11 0.60
C CYS A 200 13.07 -5.82 -0.76
N LEU A 201 13.32 -5.08 -1.86
CA LEU A 201 13.53 -5.67 -3.18
C LEU A 201 14.77 -6.58 -3.22
N ARG A 202 15.86 -6.19 -2.55
CA ARG A 202 17.06 -7.03 -2.46
C ARG A 202 16.78 -8.32 -1.70
N GLU A 203 16.17 -8.23 -0.52
CA GLU A 203 15.77 -9.41 0.27
C GLU A 203 14.81 -10.33 -0.51
N MET A 204 13.82 -9.76 -1.19
CA MET A 204 12.90 -10.50 -2.06
C MET A 204 13.62 -11.25 -3.18
N SER A 205 14.69 -10.67 -3.74
CA SER A 205 15.50 -11.35 -4.75
C SER A 205 16.29 -12.52 -4.18
N GLU A 206 16.77 -12.40 -2.94
CA GLU A 206 17.46 -13.49 -2.24
C GLU A 206 16.51 -14.65 -1.98
N TYR A 207 15.28 -14.37 -1.55
CA TYR A 207 14.24 -15.40 -1.39
C TYR A 207 13.93 -16.11 -2.71
N LEU A 208 13.78 -15.36 -3.80
CA LEU A 208 13.58 -15.91 -5.14
C LEU A 208 14.74 -16.79 -5.60
N ASN A 209 15.98 -16.35 -5.38
CA ASN A 209 17.16 -17.09 -5.81
C ASN A 209 17.39 -18.34 -4.97
N ASN A 210 17.19 -18.24 -3.65
CA ASN A 210 17.23 -19.39 -2.74
C ASN A 210 16.16 -20.43 -3.10
N TRP A 211 14.96 -19.98 -3.44
CA TRP A 211 13.88 -20.84 -3.91
C TRP A 211 14.25 -21.58 -5.20
N LYS A 212 14.78 -20.87 -6.21
CA LYS A 212 15.24 -21.47 -7.48
C LYS A 212 16.30 -22.55 -7.26
N MET A 213 17.21 -22.33 -6.30
CA MET A 213 18.34 -23.23 -6.03
C MET A 213 17.96 -24.42 -5.14
N LYS A 214 17.15 -24.20 -4.10
CA LYS A 214 16.88 -25.21 -3.05
C LYS A 214 15.58 -25.99 -3.26
N GLN A 215 14.71 -25.58 -4.19
CA GLN A 215 13.38 -26.17 -4.43
C GLN A 215 12.48 -26.26 -3.18
N GLN A 216 12.77 -25.52 -2.11
CA GLN A 216 11.94 -25.43 -0.92
C GLN A 216 10.80 -24.44 -1.18
N SER A 217 9.68 -24.93 -1.69
CA SER A 217 8.66 -24.09 -2.31
C SER A 217 7.83 -23.24 -1.34
N THR A 218 7.56 -23.75 -0.14
CA THR A 218 6.61 -23.15 0.81
C THR A 218 7.20 -21.99 1.60
N PHE A 219 8.42 -22.13 2.13
CA PHE A 219 9.02 -21.10 2.98
C PHE A 219 9.33 -19.80 2.21
N SER A 220 9.90 -19.92 1.01
CA SER A 220 10.28 -18.74 0.22
C SER A 220 9.09 -17.98 -0.35
N ALA A 221 7.99 -18.65 -0.71
CA ALA A 221 6.78 -17.98 -1.18
C ALA A 221 6.12 -17.16 -0.07
N PHE A 222 6.12 -17.68 1.16
CA PHE A 222 5.60 -16.99 2.33
C PHE A 222 6.44 -15.75 2.68
N GLU A 223 7.77 -15.87 2.81
CA GLU A 223 8.63 -14.72 3.12
C GLU A 223 8.64 -13.66 2.02
N TYR A 224 8.58 -14.09 0.75
CA TYR A 224 8.37 -13.18 -0.37
C TYR A 224 7.06 -12.40 -0.23
N GLY A 225 5.97 -13.08 0.14
CA GLY A 225 4.68 -12.46 0.37
C GLY A 225 4.73 -11.40 1.47
N ILE A 226 5.43 -11.68 2.58
CA ILE A 226 5.64 -10.71 3.68
C ILE A 226 6.36 -9.47 3.15
N ARG A 227 7.50 -9.62 2.47
CA ARG A 227 8.26 -8.46 1.98
C ARG A 227 7.55 -7.67 0.91
N ARG A 228 6.80 -8.35 0.04
CA ARG A 228 5.94 -7.70 -0.94
C ARG A 228 4.88 -6.84 -0.25
N GLU A 229 4.29 -7.36 0.82
CA GLU A 229 3.29 -6.65 1.62
C GLU A 229 3.90 -5.46 2.37
N ASP A 230 5.14 -5.56 2.85
CA ASP A 230 5.88 -4.43 3.42
C ASP A 230 6.05 -3.31 2.37
N ILE A 231 6.51 -3.63 1.15
CA ILE A 231 6.61 -2.65 0.04
C ILE A 231 5.24 -2.05 -0.27
N ARG A 232 4.18 -2.85 -0.31
CA ARG A 232 2.81 -2.35 -0.56
C ARG A 232 2.41 -1.31 0.47
N ARG A 233 2.59 -1.58 1.76
CA ARG A 233 2.26 -0.65 2.87
C ARG A 233 3.06 0.65 2.76
N ILE A 234 4.35 0.55 2.48
CA ILE A 234 5.22 1.72 2.27
C ILE A 234 4.71 2.55 1.09
N CYS A 235 4.46 1.91 -0.05
CA CYS A 235 3.98 2.62 -1.24
C CYS A 235 2.62 3.29 -1.02
N GLU A 236 1.71 2.62 -0.33
CA GLU A 236 0.38 3.15 -0.02
C GLU A 236 0.44 4.34 0.95
N PHE A 237 1.21 4.21 2.04
CA PHE A 237 1.38 5.26 3.03
C PHE A 237 2.04 6.50 2.42
N GLU A 238 3.18 6.29 1.75
CA GLU A 238 4.03 7.37 1.24
C GLU A 238 3.53 7.90 -0.11
N GLY A 239 2.46 7.32 -0.66
CA GLY A 239 1.91 7.69 -1.97
C GLY A 239 2.91 7.49 -3.10
N LEU A 240 3.71 6.42 -3.03
CA LEU A 240 4.65 6.01 -4.07
C LEU A 240 3.93 5.19 -5.16
N PRO A 241 4.56 5.02 -6.33
CA PRO A 241 3.97 4.23 -7.40
C PRO A 241 3.69 2.78 -7.01
N ILE A 242 2.46 2.32 -7.25
CA ILE A 242 2.06 0.92 -7.06
C ILE A 242 2.86 -0.02 -7.96
N GLY A 243 3.27 0.44 -9.14
CA GLY A 243 4.12 -0.32 -10.07
C GLY A 243 5.52 -0.64 -9.54
N TRP A 244 5.91 -0.12 -8.38
CA TRP A 244 7.16 -0.50 -7.70
C TRP A 244 7.03 -1.81 -6.93
N ILE A 245 5.81 -2.22 -6.60
CA ILE A 245 5.54 -3.46 -5.88
C ILE A 245 5.74 -4.62 -6.88
N PRO A 246 6.69 -5.53 -6.62
CA PRO A 246 6.85 -6.70 -7.47
C PRO A 246 5.56 -7.53 -7.60
N ASN A 247 5.37 -8.21 -8.71
CA ASN A 247 4.22 -9.10 -8.90
C ASN A 247 4.28 -10.30 -7.94
N ASN A 248 3.12 -10.90 -7.66
CA ASN A 248 3.08 -12.17 -6.92
C ASN A 248 3.86 -13.25 -7.70
N ILE A 249 4.44 -14.20 -6.97
CA ILE A 249 5.02 -15.40 -7.56
C ILE A 249 3.89 -16.43 -7.66
N ASP A 250 3.46 -16.73 -8.88
CA ASP A 250 2.61 -17.89 -9.14
C ASP A 250 3.50 -19.14 -9.06
N VAL A 251 3.34 -19.96 -8.01
CA VAL A 251 4.04 -21.24 -7.85
C VAL A 251 3.20 -22.34 -8.54
N GLU A 252 3.44 -22.59 -9.82
CA GLU A 252 2.78 -23.69 -10.54
C GLU A 252 3.54 -25.03 -10.40
N GLY A 253 2.98 -25.97 -9.63
CA GLY A 253 3.26 -27.41 -9.75
C GLY A 253 4.40 -28.00 -8.90
N GLN A 254 4.10 -29.12 -8.25
CA GLN A 254 5.09 -30.07 -7.71
C GLN A 254 5.84 -30.73 -8.87
N GLY A 255 7.18 -30.70 -8.83
CA GLY A 255 8.02 -31.63 -9.60
C GLY A 255 8.90 -31.02 -10.70
N GLN A 256 8.56 -29.86 -11.26
CA GLN A 256 9.42 -29.07 -12.17
C GLN A 256 8.80 -27.68 -12.35
N THR A 257 9.11 -26.77 -11.42
CA THR A 257 8.42 -25.49 -11.29
C THR A 257 8.97 -24.46 -12.29
N LYS A 258 8.25 -24.23 -13.38
CA LYS A 258 8.48 -23.06 -14.26
C LYS A 258 7.85 -21.83 -13.60
N VAL A 259 8.68 -20.84 -13.26
CA VAL A 259 8.16 -19.53 -12.79
C VAL A 259 7.68 -18.74 -13.97
N ARG A 260 6.40 -18.37 -13.97
CA ARG A 260 5.87 -17.32 -14.83
C ARG A 260 5.61 -16.10 -13.96
N ILE A 261 6.50 -15.13 -14.00
CA ILE A 261 6.18 -13.78 -13.52
C ILE A 261 5.25 -13.21 -14.58
N LYS A 262 3.96 -13.03 -14.27
CA LYS A 262 3.06 -12.29 -15.17
C LYS A 262 3.64 -10.88 -15.34
N GLY A 263 3.85 -10.46 -16.58
CA GLY A 263 4.26 -9.10 -16.93
C GLY A 263 3.13 -8.12 -16.75
#